data_AF-A0A368D891-F1
#
_entry.id   AF-A0A368D891-F1
#
_cell.length_a   1.000
_cell.length_b   1.000
_cell.length_c   1.000
_cell.angle_alpha   90.00
_cell.angle_beta   90.00
_cell.angle_gamma   90.00
#
_symmetry.space_group_name_H-M   'P 1'
#
loop_
_entity.id
_entity.type
_entity.pdbx_description
1 polymer ?
#
loop_
_entity_poly.entity_id
_entity_poly.type
_entity_poly.pdbx_seq_one_letter_code
_entity_poly.pdbx_strand_id
1 'polypeptide(L)'
;MTLDFDKMDGLLPVVIQDDATHKVLMVGFMNQEAYEKTMLEGIVTFYSRSKQRLWTKGETSGNQLSVVSVAPDCDADSLLVRVVASGPVCHTGSESCFDVHG
;
A
#
# COMPACT_ATOMS: atom_id res chain seq x y z
N MET A 1 8.27 -17.30 -7.67
CA MET A 1 8.33 -16.08 -8.51
C MET A 1 8.97 -14.99 -7.67
N THR A 2 9.90 -14.22 -8.23
CA THR A 2 10.60 -13.13 -7.52
C THR A 2 9.99 -11.81 -7.98
N LEU A 3 9.86 -10.84 -7.07
CA LEU A 3 9.35 -9.50 -7.42
C LEU A 3 10.35 -8.76 -8.31
N ASP A 4 9.87 -8.09 -9.34
CA ASP A 4 10.69 -7.36 -10.31
C ASP A 4 10.69 -5.86 -10.01
N PHE A 5 11.49 -5.46 -9.01
CA PHE A 5 11.67 -4.04 -8.69
C PHE A 5 12.38 -3.27 -9.81
N ASP A 6 13.21 -3.93 -10.62
CA ASP A 6 14.06 -3.28 -11.63
C ASP A 6 13.25 -2.76 -12.82
N LYS A 7 12.16 -3.45 -13.19
CA LYS A 7 11.29 -3.07 -14.32
C LYS A 7 10.67 -1.67 -14.20
N MET A 8 10.54 -1.16 -12.99
CA MET A 8 9.93 0.14 -12.67
C MET A 8 10.85 1.03 -11.81
N ASP A 9 12.15 1.04 -12.13
CA ASP A 9 13.16 1.90 -11.49
C ASP A 9 13.25 1.73 -9.96
N GLY A 10 13.15 0.48 -9.48
CA GLY A 10 13.23 0.12 -8.07
C GLY A 10 11.91 0.27 -7.31
N LEU A 11 10.78 0.44 -7.99
CA LEU A 11 9.47 0.70 -7.39
C LEU A 11 8.39 -0.23 -7.92
N LEU A 12 7.59 -0.82 -7.03
CA LEU A 12 6.38 -1.54 -7.38
C LEU A 12 5.15 -0.66 -7.12
N PRO A 13 4.21 -0.49 -8.06
CA PRO A 13 2.86 -0.06 -7.76
C PRO A 13 2.17 -1.06 -6.83
N VAL A 14 1.44 -0.53 -5.86
CA VAL A 14 0.74 -1.32 -4.85
C VAL A 14 -0.70 -0.86 -4.76
N VAL A 15 -1.61 -1.77 -5.05
CA VAL A 15 -3.06 -1.59 -4.87
C VAL A 15 -3.41 -2.03 -3.46
N ILE A 16 -3.98 -1.13 -2.67
CA ILE A 16 -4.52 -1.45 -1.35
C ILE A 16 -6.01 -1.73 -1.50
N GLN A 17 -6.43 -2.89 -1.05
CA GLN A 17 -7.81 -3.33 -1.06
C GLN A 17 -8.26 -3.70 0.35
N ASP A 18 -9.48 -3.33 0.71
CA ASP A 18 -10.09 -3.82 1.94
C ASP A 18 -10.36 -5.33 1.84
N ASP A 19 -9.94 -6.09 2.85
CA ASP A 19 -10.02 -7.56 2.81
C ASP A 19 -11.48 -8.07 2.81
N ALA A 20 -12.37 -7.39 3.53
CA ALA A 20 -13.75 -7.84 3.71
C ALA A 20 -14.69 -7.38 2.59
N THR A 21 -14.55 -6.13 2.13
CA THR A 21 -15.44 -5.51 1.15
C THR A 21 -14.91 -5.57 -0.27
N HIS A 22 -13.62 -5.87 -0.44
CA HIS A 22 -12.89 -5.81 -1.71
C HIS A 22 -12.88 -4.42 -2.37
N LYS A 23 -13.23 -3.38 -1.63
CA LYS A 23 -13.13 -1.99 -2.10
C LYS A 23 -11.66 -1.62 -2.27
N VAL A 24 -11.33 -0.99 -3.40
CA VAL A 24 -10.00 -0.40 -3.59
C VAL A 24 -9.92 0.87 -2.74
N LEU A 25 -8.95 0.90 -1.82
CA LEU A 25 -8.81 1.97 -0.83
C LEU A 25 -7.86 3.06 -1.31
N MET A 26 -6.72 2.66 -1.86
CA MET A 26 -5.72 3.59 -2.41
C MET A 26 -4.71 2.86 -3.28
N VAL A 27 -3.90 3.63 -4.01
CA VAL A 27 -2.71 3.15 -4.71
C VAL A 27 -1.49 3.88 -4.16
N GLY A 28 -0.39 3.15 -3.99
CA GLY A 28 0.90 3.70 -3.60
C GLY A 28 2.04 3.01 -4.34
N PHE A 29 3.26 3.29 -3.90
CA PHE A 29 4.47 2.67 -4.43
C PHE A 29 5.31 2.13 -3.28
N MET A 30 5.94 0.98 -3.46
CA MET A 30 6.93 0.42 -2.54
C MET A 30 8.26 0.27 -3.28
N ASN A 31 9.34 0.75 -2.69
CA ASN A 31 10.67 0.21 -3.01
C ASN A 31 10.89 -1.08 -2.22
N GLN A 32 12.02 -1.75 -2.46
CA GLN A 32 12.35 -3.00 -1.77
C GLN A 32 12.30 -2.86 -0.23
N GLU A 33 12.87 -1.79 0.32
CA GLU A 33 12.88 -1.52 1.77
C GLU A 33 11.47 -1.32 2.34
N ALA A 34 10.59 -0.63 1.63
CA ALA A 34 9.19 -0.45 2.03
C ALA A 34 8.41 -1.78 2.04
N TYR A 35 8.67 -2.63 1.05
CA TYR A 35 8.09 -3.98 0.99
C TYR A 35 8.58 -4.85 2.16
N GLU A 36 9.89 -4.90 2.39
CA GLU A 36 10.49 -5.67 3.48
C GLU A 36 9.96 -5.22 4.84
N LYS A 37 9.88 -3.91 5.06
CA LYS A 37 9.30 -3.35 6.29
C LYS A 37 7.82 -3.71 6.45
N THR A 38 7.05 -3.66 5.37
CA THR A 38 5.63 -4.07 5.38
C THR A 38 5.47 -5.54 5.78
N MET A 39 6.29 -6.43 5.22
CA MET A 39 6.26 -7.85 5.54
C MET A 39 6.72 -8.14 6.97
N LEU A 40 7.67 -7.35 7.49
CA LEU A 40 8.19 -7.50 8.85
C LEU A 40 7.18 -7.00 9.91
N GLU A 41 6.59 -5.83 9.69
CA GLU A 41 5.74 -5.17 10.70
C GLU A 41 4.26 -5.56 10.58
N GLY A 42 3.84 -6.10 9.44
CA GLY A 42 2.42 -6.36 9.17
C GLY A 42 1.59 -5.08 8.97
N ILE A 43 2.25 -3.93 8.76
CA ILE A 43 1.61 -2.63 8.54
C ILE A 43 2.13 -2.05 7.21
N VAL A 44 1.21 -1.58 6.37
CA VAL A 44 1.58 -1.04 5.05
C VAL A 44 2.55 0.15 5.18
N THR A 45 3.72 -0.01 4.59
CA THR A 45 4.73 1.03 4.42
C THR A 45 4.91 1.32 2.93
N PHE A 46 4.84 2.59 2.56
CA PHE A 46 5.11 3.05 1.19
C PHE A 46 6.47 3.73 1.09
N TYR A 47 6.93 3.91 -0.14
CA TYR A 47 8.00 4.83 -0.49
C TYR A 47 7.41 6.12 -1.08
N SER A 48 7.65 7.26 -0.43
CA SER A 48 7.26 8.56 -0.96
C SER A 48 8.27 9.00 -2.03
N ARG A 49 7.88 8.94 -3.30
CA ARG A 49 8.75 9.37 -4.42
C ARG A 49 9.14 10.85 -4.35
N SER A 50 8.25 11.71 -3.86
CA SER A 50 8.51 13.15 -3.74
C SER A 50 9.39 13.51 -2.55
N LYS A 51 9.28 12.77 -1.43
CA LYS A 51 10.09 13.00 -0.21
C LYS A 51 11.30 12.07 -0.10
N GLN A 52 11.45 11.15 -1.05
CA GLN A 52 12.49 10.12 -1.13
C GLN A 52 12.74 9.39 0.19
N ARG A 53 11.66 8.96 0.86
CA ARG A 53 11.72 8.29 2.16
C ARG A 53 10.59 7.29 2.34
N LEU A 54 10.79 6.35 3.26
CA LEU A 54 9.73 5.47 3.75
C LEU A 54 8.63 6.28 4.45
N TRP A 55 7.40 5.79 4.35
CA TRP A 55 6.24 6.32 5.03
C TRP A 55 5.30 5.18 5.42
N THR A 56 5.20 4.92 6.73
CA THR A 56 4.27 3.90 7.23
C THR A 56 2.88 4.52 7.36
N LYS A 57 1.89 3.92 6.68
CA LYS A 57 0.54 4.50 6.61
C LYS A 57 -0.05 4.55 8.01
N GLY A 58 -0.50 5.75 8.41
CA GLY A 58 -1.09 5.98 9.73
C GLY A 58 -0.08 6.29 10.84
N GLU A 59 1.22 6.42 10.55
CA GLU A 59 2.24 6.74 11.57
C GLU A 59 1.94 8.02 12.35
N THR A 60 1.27 9.01 11.73
CA THR A 60 0.86 10.26 12.38
C THR A 60 -0.61 10.26 12.79
N SER A 61 -1.50 9.68 11.98
CA SER A 61 -2.95 9.77 12.19
C SER A 61 -3.55 8.62 13.00
N GLY A 62 -2.83 7.53 13.23
CA GLY A 62 -3.35 6.28 13.78
C GLY A 62 -4.15 5.42 12.80
N ASN A 63 -4.51 5.93 11.62
CA ASN A 63 -5.26 5.21 10.59
C ASN A 63 -4.32 4.27 9.80
N GLN A 64 -3.87 3.22 10.48
CA GLN A 64 -3.00 2.18 9.95
C GLN A 64 -3.77 1.22 9.03
N LEU A 65 -3.01 0.51 8.22
CA LEU A 65 -3.50 -0.55 7.34
C LEU A 65 -2.78 -1.85 7.72
N SER A 66 -3.48 -2.73 8.43
CA SER A 66 -2.93 -4.01 8.87
C SER A 66 -3.00 -5.00 7.72
N VAL A 67 -1.87 -5.59 7.34
CA VAL A 67 -1.76 -6.50 6.20
C VAL A 67 -2.43 -7.84 6.53
N VAL A 68 -3.30 -8.30 5.64
CA VAL A 68 -3.91 -9.64 5.67
C VAL A 68 -3.24 -10.56 4.66
N SER A 69 -3.04 -10.09 3.43
CA SER A 69 -2.36 -10.85 2.39
C SER A 69 -1.68 -9.94 1.38
N VAL A 70 -0.59 -10.43 0.78
CA VAL A 70 0.13 -9.78 -0.31
C VAL A 70 0.23 -10.74 -1.48
N ALA A 71 -0.15 -10.30 -2.67
CA ALA A 71 -0.09 -11.09 -3.89
C ALA A 71 0.56 -10.28 -5.02
N PRO A 72 1.62 -10.79 -5.66
CA PRO A 72 2.07 -10.24 -6.93
C PRO A 72 1.10 -10.59 -8.06
N ASP A 73 1.13 -9.79 -9.12
CA ASP A 73 0.49 -10.13 -10.39
C ASP A 73 1.32 -11.12 -11.22
N CYS A 74 0.90 -11.37 -12.47
CA CYS A 74 1.39 -12.49 -13.26
C CYS A 74 2.83 -12.34 -13.79
N ASP A 75 3.36 -11.11 -13.84
CA ASP A 75 4.75 -10.80 -14.16
C ASP A 75 5.50 -10.13 -12.99
N ALA A 76 4.87 -10.06 -11.81
CA ALA A 76 5.46 -9.67 -10.52
C ALA A 76 6.04 -8.24 -10.49
N ASP A 77 5.46 -7.35 -11.27
CA ASP A 77 5.80 -5.93 -11.28
C ASP A 77 4.80 -5.08 -10.47
N SER A 78 3.70 -5.67 -10.00
CA SER A 78 2.68 -5.00 -9.21
C SER A 78 2.23 -5.86 -8.02
N LEU A 79 1.75 -5.21 -6.96
CA LEU A 79 1.24 -5.90 -5.77
C LEU A 79 -0.23 -5.55 -5.51
N LEU A 80 -1.02 -6.57 -5.17
CA LEU A 80 -2.29 -6.42 -4.47
C LEU A 80 -2.07 -6.73 -2.98
N VAL A 81 -2.37 -5.76 -2.12
CA VAL A 81 -2.29 -5.90 -0.67
C VAL A 81 -3.69 -5.77 -0.10
N ARG A 82 -4.18 -6.85 0.52
CA ARG A 82 -5.43 -6.84 1.28
C ARG A 82 -5.16 -6.46 2.71
N VAL A 83 -5.99 -5.56 3.25
CA VAL A 83 -5.77 -4.96 4.56
C VAL A 83 -7.05 -4.85 5.38
N VAL A 84 -6.88 -4.71 6.68
CA VAL A 84 -7.88 -4.16 7.59
C VAL A 84 -7.48 -2.74 7.95
N ALA A 85 -8.32 -1.76 7.63
CA ALA A 85 -8.07 -0.35 7.94
C ALA A 85 -8.57 0.02 9.35
N SER A 86 -7.73 0.71 10.13
CA SER A 86 -8.10 1.17 11.48
C SER A 86 -8.88 2.49 11.52
N GLY A 87 -9.24 3.04 10.35
CA GLY A 87 -9.92 4.32 10.20
C GLY A 87 -9.90 4.81 8.75
N PRO A 88 -10.31 6.07 8.49
CA PRO A 88 -10.31 6.63 7.15
C PRO A 88 -8.95 6.55 6.46
N VAL A 89 -8.93 6.06 5.21
CA VAL A 89 -7.70 5.94 4.43
C VAL A 89 -7.32 7.27 3.79
N CYS A 90 -8.31 7.99 3.27
CA CYS A 90 -8.10 9.27 2.60
C CYS A 90 -7.91 10.42 3.60
N HIS A 91 -7.09 11.40 3.22
CA HIS A 91 -6.86 12.61 4.01
C HIS A 91 -8.09 13.53 4.10
N THR A 92 -9.11 13.31 3.26
CA THR A 92 -10.40 14.01 3.30
C THR A 92 -11.35 13.45 4.37
N GLY A 93 -10.99 12.34 5.02
CA GLY A 93 -11.87 11.59 5.91
C GLY A 93 -12.70 10.51 5.22
N SER A 94 -12.59 10.37 3.89
CA SER A 94 -13.23 9.28 3.15
C SER A 94 -12.56 7.92 3.41
N GLU A 95 -13.34 6.85 3.30
CA GLU A 95 -12.86 5.48 3.41
C GLU A 95 -11.86 5.15 2.29
N SER A 96 -12.17 5.51 1.04
CA SER A 96 -11.28 5.34 -0.11
C SER A 96 -10.83 6.68 -0.68
N CYS A 97 -9.62 6.71 -1.22
CA CYS A 97 -9.14 7.82 -2.05
C CYS A 97 -9.95 8.03 -3.33
N PHE A 98 -10.75 7.04 -3.73
CA PHE A 98 -11.58 7.10 -4.94
C PHE A 98 -13.01 7.60 -4.67
N ASP A 99 -13.38 7.89 -3.41
CA ASP A 99 -14.70 8.40 -3.04
C ASP A 99 -14.80 9.95 -3.11
N VAL A 100 -13.73 10.64 -3.52
CA VAL A 100 -13.58 12.10 -3.38
C VAL A 100 -14.10 12.92 -4.58
N HIS A 101 -14.38 12.27 -5.70
CA HIS A 101 -14.90 12.90 -6.91
C HIS A 101 -16.12 12.10 -7.40
N GLY A 102 -17.28 12.37 -6.78
CA GLY A 102 -18.58 11.90 -7.22
C GLY A 102 -19.25 12.89 -8.16
#